data_AF-A0A2E0ZFY4-F1
#
_entry.id   AF-A0A2E0ZFY4-F1
#
_cell.length_a   1.000
_cell.length_b   1.000
_cell.length_c   1.000
_cell.angle_alpha   90.00
_cell.angle_beta   90.00
_cell.angle_gamma   90.00
#
_symmetry.space_group_name_H-M   'P 1'
#
loop_
_entity.id
_entity.type
_entity.pdbx_description
1 polymer ?
#
loop_
_entity_poly.entity_id
_entity_poly.type
_entity_poly.pdbx_seq_one_letter_code
_entity_poly.pdbx_strand_id
1 'polypeptide(L)'
;MSNIYNPALFVNQERKFLGFQKLLRPETRQAVMLIQATKDMGKTWLAGRMQHHCQESTVNLPAVYVDFRNPRQEHHDFLGLVRLIRQQLNQPAYFNQLNEIINSYSDAPIGAVSGLGLLRQNIVNSFNLEEIRGLCLDITINYEELSGETLSARAGSLVAYCQRRQLLTVLISRCAELRVHIDWWDGLDAYRVGTAVSEQPTNAAITEDNMGILRTDSAADQSRVERQINDAFFAALTNLVADRAPVVLLFDSYEAIKPDADRWLRQELLTRLRDSQLADLVIIVTGRQTPDLSELNMSNLLVQTRLEPFDEPTVREYFEERRKVALGLDWRTILVTSGGVPGALAMMADHAMATTSADDDFFNDL
;
A
#
# COMPACT_ATOMS: atom_id res chain seq x y z
N MET A 1 -2.21 9.03 -2.15
CA MET A 1 -1.47 8.00 -2.90
C MET A 1 -0.12 8.57 -3.21
N SER A 2 0.96 8.05 -2.62
CA SER A 2 2.32 8.48 -2.97
C SER A 2 2.58 8.01 -4.40
N ASN A 3 2.55 8.93 -5.36
CA ASN A 3 2.87 8.60 -6.74
C ASN A 3 4.39 8.40 -6.83
N ILE A 4 4.84 7.15 -6.59
CA ILE A 4 6.26 6.76 -6.59
C ILE A 4 6.87 6.92 -8.00
N TYR A 5 6.02 6.98 -9.03
CA TYR A 5 6.41 7.07 -10.43
C TYR A 5 6.43 8.52 -10.94
N ASN A 6 7.60 8.96 -11.42
CA ASN A 6 7.76 10.17 -12.22
C ASN A 6 8.15 9.79 -13.67
N PRO A 7 7.25 9.95 -14.66
CA PRO A 7 7.53 9.59 -16.05
C PRO A 7 8.70 10.36 -16.68
N ALA A 8 9.08 11.51 -16.14
CA ALA A 8 10.22 12.30 -16.62
C ALA A 8 11.59 11.68 -16.28
N LEU A 9 11.66 10.84 -15.24
CA LEU A 9 12.93 10.33 -14.69
C LEU A 9 13.19 8.85 -14.98
N PHE A 10 12.16 8.10 -15.39
CA PHE A 10 12.27 6.67 -15.58
C PHE A 10 12.60 6.31 -17.01
N VAL A 11 13.74 5.63 -17.22
CA VAL A 11 14.08 5.06 -18.52
C VAL A 11 13.79 3.58 -18.59
N ASN A 12 13.13 3.24 -19.68
CA ASN A 12 13.18 1.99 -20.42
C ASN A 12 13.27 0.69 -19.60
N GLN A 13 12.10 0.09 -19.40
CA GLN A 13 11.92 -1.37 -19.23
C GLN A 13 10.73 -1.79 -20.13
N GLU A 14 10.66 -1.22 -21.34
CA GLU A 14 9.46 -1.23 -22.17
C GLU A 14 8.99 -2.65 -22.48
N ARG A 15 9.92 -3.56 -22.75
CA ARG A 15 9.60 -4.98 -22.96
C ARG A 15 8.86 -5.60 -21.78
N LYS A 16 9.23 -5.28 -20.54
CA LYS A 16 8.59 -5.83 -19.32
C LYS A 16 7.25 -5.15 -19.07
N PHE A 17 7.15 -3.85 -19.35
CA PHE A 17 5.90 -3.12 -19.29
C PHE A 17 4.88 -3.60 -20.36
N LEU A 18 5.30 -3.82 -21.59
CA LEU A 18 4.50 -4.45 -22.65
C LEU A 18 4.08 -5.88 -22.26
N GLY A 19 4.97 -6.62 -21.59
CA GLY A 19 4.66 -7.92 -21.00
C GLY A 19 3.51 -7.82 -19.99
N PHE A 20 3.54 -6.83 -19.10
CA PHE A 20 2.45 -6.52 -18.19
C PHE A 20 1.15 -6.14 -18.92
N GLN A 21 1.21 -5.24 -19.89
CA GLN A 21 0.03 -4.89 -20.69
C GLN A 21 -0.56 -6.08 -21.44
N LYS A 22 0.26 -7.06 -21.82
CA LYS A 22 -0.20 -8.33 -22.38
C LYS A 22 -0.97 -9.16 -21.35
N LEU A 23 -0.51 -9.22 -20.09
CA LEU A 23 -1.19 -9.93 -19.00
C LEU A 23 -2.59 -9.37 -18.71
N LEU A 24 -2.81 -8.08 -18.94
CA LEU A 24 -4.12 -7.45 -18.75
C LEU A 24 -5.15 -7.82 -19.82
N ARG A 25 -4.74 -8.54 -20.89
CA ARG A 25 -5.64 -8.89 -22.00
C ARG A 25 -6.37 -10.19 -21.69
N PRO A 26 -7.69 -10.29 -21.97
CA PRO A 26 -8.49 -11.49 -21.70
C PRO A 26 -7.97 -12.77 -22.37
N GLU A 27 -7.26 -12.65 -23.50
CA GLU A 27 -6.74 -13.82 -24.23
C GLU A 27 -5.46 -14.39 -23.60
N THR A 28 -4.85 -13.67 -22.66
CA THR A 28 -3.61 -14.07 -22.01
C THR A 28 -3.89 -15.02 -20.86
N ARG A 29 -3.39 -16.25 -20.97
CA ARG A 29 -3.56 -17.28 -19.93
C ARG A 29 -2.68 -17.05 -18.71
N GLN A 30 -1.58 -16.31 -18.87
CA GLN A 30 -0.69 -16.01 -17.76
C GLN A 30 -1.31 -14.96 -16.84
N ALA A 31 -1.17 -15.18 -15.54
CA ALA A 31 -1.75 -14.35 -14.49
C ALA A 31 -0.71 -13.87 -13.47
N VAL A 32 0.47 -14.50 -13.41
CA VAL A 32 1.52 -14.18 -12.45
C VAL A 32 2.79 -13.75 -13.18
N MET A 33 3.33 -12.59 -12.85
CA MET A 33 4.63 -12.12 -13.33
C MET A 33 5.62 -11.98 -12.18
N LEU A 34 6.74 -12.69 -12.26
CA LEU A 34 7.85 -12.54 -11.32
C LEU A 34 8.96 -11.73 -11.98
N ILE A 35 9.37 -10.64 -11.33
CA ILE A 35 10.43 -9.75 -11.79
C ILE A 35 11.56 -9.75 -10.78
N GLN A 36 12.62 -10.49 -11.10
CA GLN A 36 13.80 -10.57 -10.25
C GLN A 36 14.91 -9.64 -10.75
N ALA A 37 15.48 -8.83 -9.87
CA ALA A 37 16.67 -8.05 -10.22
C ALA A 37 17.48 -7.67 -8.99
N THR A 38 18.78 -7.41 -9.18
CA THR A 38 19.67 -6.87 -8.15
C THR A 38 19.23 -5.47 -7.68
N LYS A 39 19.92 -4.94 -6.67
CA LYS A 39 19.63 -3.61 -6.12
C LYS A 39 19.73 -2.54 -7.23
N ASP A 40 18.90 -1.50 -7.13
CA ASP A 40 19.00 -0.29 -7.97
C ASP A 40 18.74 -0.50 -9.48
N MET A 41 18.14 -1.63 -9.85
CA MET A 41 17.74 -1.96 -11.24
C MET A 41 16.38 -1.38 -11.67
N GLY A 42 15.77 -0.50 -10.86
CA GLY A 42 14.50 0.15 -11.21
C GLY A 42 13.24 -0.70 -11.02
N LYS A 43 13.26 -1.76 -10.19
CA LYS A 43 12.08 -2.61 -9.89
C LYS A 43 10.89 -1.81 -9.36
N THR A 44 11.11 -1.03 -8.29
CA THR A 44 10.10 -0.18 -7.65
C THR A 44 9.51 0.83 -8.64
N TRP A 45 10.34 1.41 -9.50
CA TRP A 45 9.89 2.31 -10.54
C TRP A 45 9.02 1.62 -11.60
N LEU A 46 9.39 0.41 -12.02
CA LEU A 46 8.60 -0.39 -12.96
C LEU A 46 7.25 -0.78 -12.36
N ALA A 47 7.21 -1.23 -11.10
CA ALA A 47 5.97 -1.55 -10.41
C ALA A 47 5.09 -0.29 -10.23
N GLY A 48 5.69 0.85 -9.89
CA GLY A 48 5.00 2.14 -9.85
C GLY A 48 4.42 2.55 -11.20
N ARG A 49 5.16 2.34 -12.31
CA ARG A 49 4.66 2.58 -13.68
C ARG A 49 3.46 1.68 -14.01
N MET A 50 3.52 0.41 -13.63
CA MET A 50 2.40 -0.54 -13.83
C MET A 50 1.16 -0.11 -13.04
N GLN A 51 1.33 0.30 -11.78
CA GLN A 51 0.23 0.84 -10.98
C GLN A 51 -0.36 2.11 -11.61
N HIS A 52 0.50 3.05 -12.03
CA HIS A 52 0.08 4.29 -12.68
C HIS A 52 -0.75 4.00 -13.93
N HIS A 53 -0.31 3.05 -14.77
CA HIS A 53 -1.04 2.64 -15.96
C HIS A 53 -2.45 2.13 -15.65
N CYS A 54 -2.62 1.33 -14.58
CA CYS A 54 -3.95 0.89 -14.16
C CYS A 54 -4.87 2.05 -13.77
N GLN A 55 -4.30 3.14 -13.24
CA GLN A 55 -5.05 4.31 -12.76
C GLN A 55 -5.33 5.34 -13.86
N GLU A 56 -4.73 5.20 -15.05
CA GLU A 56 -5.03 6.07 -16.19
C GLU A 56 -6.52 6.01 -16.53
N SER A 57 -7.15 7.15 -16.84
CA SER A 57 -8.60 7.21 -17.08
C SER A 57 -9.08 6.34 -18.25
N THR A 58 -8.18 6.04 -19.20
CA THR A 58 -8.44 5.14 -20.34
C THR A 58 -8.40 3.66 -19.97
N VAL A 59 -7.76 3.31 -18.85
CA VAL A 59 -7.55 1.93 -18.38
C VAL A 59 -8.46 1.65 -17.17
N ASN A 60 -8.36 2.48 -16.13
CA ASN A 60 -9.22 2.51 -14.94
C ASN A 60 -9.50 1.13 -14.32
N LEU A 61 -8.42 0.38 -14.05
CA LEU A 61 -8.46 -0.94 -13.45
C LEU A 61 -8.20 -0.87 -11.93
N PRO A 62 -8.89 -1.68 -11.12
CA PRO A 62 -8.56 -1.80 -9.69
C PRO A 62 -7.15 -2.35 -9.52
N ALA A 63 -6.27 -1.59 -8.88
CA ALA A 63 -4.87 -1.95 -8.67
C ALA A 63 -4.40 -1.65 -7.25
N VAL A 64 -3.71 -2.61 -6.65
CA VAL A 64 -3.13 -2.53 -5.32
C VAL A 64 -1.61 -2.58 -5.41
N TYR A 65 -0.93 -1.74 -4.64
CA TYR A 65 0.53 -1.72 -4.53
C TYR A 65 0.97 -1.90 -3.08
N VAL A 66 1.63 -3.03 -2.82
CA VAL A 66 2.21 -3.39 -1.52
C VAL A 66 3.72 -3.35 -1.64
N ASP A 67 4.39 -2.51 -0.86
CA ASP A 67 5.84 -2.50 -0.72
C ASP A 67 6.22 -3.05 0.65
N PHE A 68 6.78 -4.26 0.68
CA PHE A 68 7.10 -4.91 1.95
C PHE A 68 8.21 -4.21 2.76
N ARG A 69 8.95 -3.27 2.17
CA ARG A 69 9.90 -2.41 2.90
C ARG A 69 9.24 -1.20 3.55
N ASN A 70 8.05 -0.81 3.12
CA ASN A 70 7.41 0.42 3.57
C ASN A 70 6.79 0.22 4.97
N PRO A 71 7.38 0.75 6.06
CA PRO A 71 6.85 0.52 7.41
C PRO A 71 5.51 1.20 7.66
N ARG A 72 5.05 2.09 6.75
CA ARG A 72 3.74 2.75 6.84
C ARG A 72 2.59 1.88 6.33
N GLN A 73 2.90 0.76 5.69
CA GLN A 73 1.89 -0.21 5.24
C GLN A 73 1.76 -1.31 6.31
N GLU A 74 0.52 -1.63 6.69
CA GLU A 74 0.24 -2.70 7.64
C GLU A 74 0.23 -4.05 6.91
N HIS A 75 1.39 -4.71 6.82
CA HIS A 75 1.54 -6.02 6.13
C HIS A 75 2.32 -7.04 6.96
N HIS A 76 2.38 -6.86 8.28
CA HIS A 76 3.19 -7.69 9.16
C HIS A 76 2.66 -9.12 9.32
N ASP A 77 1.35 -9.28 9.24
CA ASP A 77 0.61 -10.55 9.30
C ASP A 77 -0.41 -10.64 8.16
N PHE A 78 -1.14 -11.77 8.09
CA PHE A 78 -2.12 -11.98 7.03
C PHE A 78 -3.29 -10.97 7.11
N LEU A 79 -3.77 -10.64 8.32
CA LEU A 79 -4.91 -9.75 8.50
C LEU A 79 -4.55 -8.32 8.09
N GLY A 80 -3.37 -7.83 8.45
CA GLY A 80 -2.84 -6.56 7.97
C GLY A 80 -2.80 -6.54 6.45
N LEU A 81 -2.25 -7.58 5.82
CA LEU A 81 -2.18 -7.65 4.36
C LEU A 81 -3.57 -7.65 3.70
N VAL A 82 -4.53 -8.40 4.25
CA VAL A 82 -5.94 -8.40 3.80
C VAL A 82 -6.56 -7.01 3.94
N ARG A 83 -6.38 -6.35 5.09
CA ARG A 83 -6.86 -4.98 5.34
C ARG A 83 -6.26 -3.97 4.37
N LEU A 84 -4.96 -4.08 4.11
CA LEU A 84 -4.23 -3.22 3.18
C LEU A 84 -4.75 -3.38 1.74
N ILE A 85 -4.92 -4.62 1.28
CA ILE A 85 -5.46 -4.90 -0.06
C ILE A 85 -6.89 -4.36 -0.17
N ARG A 86 -7.77 -4.66 0.79
CA ARG A 86 -9.15 -4.13 0.85
C ARG A 86 -9.18 -2.60 0.77
N GLN A 87 -8.36 -1.94 1.59
CA GLN A 87 -8.29 -0.48 1.66
C GLN A 87 -7.83 0.13 0.33
N GLN A 88 -6.82 -0.44 -0.32
CA GLN A 88 -6.28 0.08 -1.57
C GLN A 88 -7.19 -0.18 -2.77
N LEU A 89 -7.94 -1.29 -2.78
CA LEU A 89 -8.96 -1.54 -3.82
C LEU A 89 -10.04 -0.46 -3.78
N ASN A 90 -10.36 0.08 -2.60
CA ASN A 90 -11.32 1.17 -2.41
C ASN A 90 -12.70 0.88 -3.03
N GLN A 91 -13.17 -0.36 -2.87
CA GLN A 91 -14.47 -0.84 -3.35
C GLN A 91 -15.32 -1.37 -2.18
N PRO A 92 -15.73 -0.51 -1.22
CA PRO A 92 -16.27 -0.93 0.07
C PRO A 92 -17.48 -1.85 -0.04
N ALA A 93 -18.32 -1.67 -1.07
CA ALA A 93 -19.52 -2.48 -1.30
C ALA A 93 -19.23 -3.99 -1.41
N TYR A 94 -18.07 -4.40 -1.93
CA TYR A 94 -17.71 -5.81 -2.06
C TYR A 94 -17.25 -6.44 -0.74
N PHE A 95 -16.84 -5.63 0.25
CA PHE A 95 -16.15 -6.11 1.45
C PHE A 95 -16.98 -5.97 2.74
N ASN A 96 -18.29 -5.68 2.65
CA ASN A 96 -19.15 -5.56 3.83
C ASN A 96 -19.17 -6.84 4.68
N GLN A 97 -19.33 -8.00 4.04
CA GLN A 97 -19.31 -9.30 4.74
C GLN A 97 -17.96 -9.59 5.42
N LEU A 98 -16.85 -9.21 4.76
CA LEU A 98 -15.53 -9.32 5.35
C LEU A 98 -15.42 -8.43 6.61
N ASN A 99 -15.89 -7.19 6.54
CA ASN A 99 -15.88 -6.28 7.68
C ASN A 99 -16.71 -6.83 8.84
N GLU A 100 -17.90 -7.38 8.57
CA GLU A 100 -18.77 -8.01 9.58
C GLU A 100 -18.07 -9.16 10.30
N ILE A 101 -17.41 -10.04 9.55
CA ILE A 101 -16.68 -11.18 10.11
C ILE A 101 -15.51 -10.70 10.97
N ILE A 102 -14.67 -9.79 10.45
CA ILE A 102 -13.54 -9.25 11.23
C ILE A 102 -14.04 -8.57 12.51
N ASN A 103 -15.11 -7.77 12.41
CA ASN A 103 -15.68 -7.05 13.55
C ASN A 103 -16.25 -7.99 14.61
N SER A 104 -16.83 -9.13 14.21
CA SER A 104 -17.37 -10.13 15.13
C SER A 104 -16.30 -10.80 16.00
N TYR A 105 -15.04 -10.80 15.55
CA TYR A 105 -13.89 -11.38 16.25
C TYR A 105 -12.95 -10.33 16.84
N SER A 106 -13.31 -9.05 16.78
CA SER A 106 -12.45 -7.94 17.18
C SER A 106 -13.00 -7.21 18.41
N ASP A 107 -12.09 -6.76 19.28
CA ASP A 107 -12.39 -6.28 20.64
C ASP A 107 -13.04 -4.91 20.83
N ALA A 108 -13.38 -4.22 19.76
CA ALA A 108 -14.02 -2.92 19.91
C ALA A 108 -15.50 -3.11 20.30
N PRO A 109 -15.98 -2.54 21.42
CA PRO A 109 -17.42 -2.52 21.71
C PRO A 109 -18.15 -1.89 20.53
N ILE A 110 -19.18 -2.54 19.99
CA ILE A 110 -19.88 -2.11 18.77
C ILE A 110 -20.42 -0.67 18.89
N GLY A 111 -20.80 -0.22 20.10
CA GLY A 111 -21.18 1.19 20.37
C GLY A 111 -20.01 2.19 20.31
N ALA A 112 -18.83 1.78 20.79
CA ALA A 112 -17.60 2.56 20.67
C ALA A 112 -17.14 2.75 19.21
N VAL A 113 -17.51 1.85 18.29
CA VAL A 113 -17.17 1.96 16.86
C VAL A 113 -17.94 3.11 16.20
N SER A 114 -19.23 3.26 16.49
CA SER A 114 -20.00 4.43 16.06
C SER A 114 -19.47 5.72 16.70
N GLY A 115 -19.10 5.67 17.98
CA GLY A 115 -18.50 6.80 18.69
C GLY A 115 -17.14 7.23 18.16
N LEU A 116 -16.25 6.30 17.79
CA LEU A 116 -14.93 6.62 17.25
C LEU A 116 -15.01 7.21 15.85
N GLY A 117 -15.95 6.70 15.02
CA GLY A 117 -16.27 7.29 13.72
C GLY A 117 -16.82 8.71 13.85
N LEU A 118 -17.71 8.93 14.83
CA LEU A 118 -18.25 10.25 15.13
C LEU A 118 -17.19 11.21 15.68
N LEU A 119 -16.31 10.74 16.57
CA LEU A 119 -15.16 11.50 17.06
C LEU A 119 -14.24 11.91 15.91
N ARG A 120 -13.90 10.98 15.00
CA ARG A 120 -13.14 11.28 13.78
C ARG A 120 -13.83 12.39 12.98
N GLN A 121 -15.13 12.27 12.74
CA GLN A 121 -15.89 13.25 11.96
C GLN A 121 -15.92 14.63 12.65
N ASN A 122 -16.12 14.66 13.97
CA ASN A 122 -16.11 15.89 14.77
C ASN A 122 -14.74 16.56 14.71
N ILE A 123 -13.65 15.79 14.75
CA ILE A 123 -12.29 16.33 14.59
C ILE A 123 -12.13 16.95 13.20
N VAL A 124 -12.52 16.25 12.14
CA VAL A 124 -12.43 16.74 10.75
C VAL A 124 -13.25 18.00 10.54
N ASN A 125 -14.43 18.10 11.15
CA ASN A 125 -15.33 19.24 10.96
C ASN A 125 -14.89 20.48 11.77
N SER A 126 -14.06 20.30 12.80
CA SER A 126 -13.83 21.34 13.82
C SER A 126 -12.37 21.80 13.92
N PHE A 127 -11.45 21.07 13.31
CA PHE A 127 -10.03 21.37 13.29
C PHE A 127 -9.48 21.33 11.88
N ASN A 128 -8.48 22.17 11.60
CA ASN A 128 -7.64 22.08 10.41
C ASN A 128 -6.32 21.31 10.70
N LEU A 129 -5.50 21.09 9.67
CA LEU A 129 -4.27 20.29 9.79
C LEU A 129 -3.25 20.88 10.78
N GLU A 130 -3.08 22.22 10.82
CA GLU A 130 -2.18 22.87 11.78
C GLU A 130 -2.71 22.76 13.20
N GLU A 131 -4.03 22.85 13.38
CA GLU A 131 -4.64 22.65 14.70
C GLU A 131 -4.55 21.20 15.18
N ILE A 132 -4.66 20.22 14.28
CA ILE A 132 -4.39 18.81 14.64
C ILE A 132 -2.92 18.62 15.03
N ARG A 133 -1.98 19.29 14.36
CA ARG A 133 -0.56 19.27 14.76
C ARG A 133 -0.36 19.85 16.16
N GLY A 134 -1.01 20.98 16.47
CA GLY A 134 -1.03 21.56 17.82
C GLY A 134 -1.66 20.61 18.85
N LEU A 135 -2.78 19.99 18.52
CA LEU A 135 -3.46 19.01 19.36
C LEU A 135 -2.56 17.81 19.67
N CYS A 136 -1.82 17.30 18.68
CA CYS A 136 -0.86 16.21 18.88
C CYS A 136 0.26 16.61 19.83
N LEU A 137 0.79 17.83 19.68
CA LEU A 137 1.82 18.35 20.58
C LEU A 137 1.32 18.43 22.04
N ASP A 138 0.11 18.94 22.25
CA ASP A 138 -0.50 19.09 23.57
C ASP A 138 -0.67 17.76 24.31
N ILE A 139 -0.94 16.67 23.57
CA ILE A 139 -1.11 15.32 24.13
C ILE A 139 0.14 14.44 23.97
N THR A 140 1.30 15.05 23.67
CA THR A 140 2.61 14.39 23.56
C THR A 140 2.65 13.28 22.50
N ILE A 141 1.98 13.48 21.38
CA ILE A 141 2.00 12.60 20.20
C ILE A 141 2.83 13.27 19.11
N ASN A 142 3.77 12.52 18.53
CA ASN A 142 4.52 13.00 17.38
C ASN A 142 3.61 13.03 16.14
N TYR A 143 3.27 14.22 15.67
CA TYR A 143 2.40 14.40 14.51
C TYR A 143 2.90 13.65 13.27
N GLU A 144 4.22 13.53 13.08
CA GLU A 144 4.82 12.84 11.93
C GLU A 144 4.63 11.31 11.97
N GLU A 145 4.24 10.74 13.11
CA GLU A 145 3.88 9.32 13.23
C GLU A 145 2.46 9.02 12.70
N LEU A 146 1.62 10.05 12.50
CA LEU A 146 0.28 9.88 11.97
C LEU A 146 0.31 9.66 10.44
N SER A 147 -0.55 8.77 9.96
CA SER A 147 -0.68 8.45 8.54
C SER A 147 -1.64 9.41 7.81
N GLY A 148 -1.44 9.55 6.49
CA GLY A 148 -2.28 10.38 5.61
C GLY A 148 -1.76 11.80 5.36
N GLU A 149 -2.22 12.43 4.28
CA GLU A 149 -1.89 13.83 3.94
C GLU A 149 -3.12 14.75 4.05
N THR A 150 -4.32 14.17 3.94
CA THR A 150 -5.59 14.88 4.10
C THR A 150 -5.98 14.97 5.57
N LEU A 151 -6.76 16.00 5.90
CA LEU A 151 -7.36 16.20 7.22
C LEU A 151 -8.10 14.95 7.74
N SER A 152 -8.93 14.34 6.87
CA SER A 152 -9.70 13.14 7.22
C SER A 152 -8.80 11.95 7.56
N ALA A 153 -7.80 11.68 6.72
CA ALA A 153 -6.83 10.61 6.98
C ALA A 153 -6.02 10.85 8.27
N ARG A 154 -5.58 12.10 8.53
CA ARG A 154 -4.84 12.46 9.76
C ARG A 154 -5.70 12.34 11.01
N ALA A 155 -6.95 12.81 10.97
CA ALA A 155 -7.90 12.66 12.06
C ALA A 155 -8.19 11.18 12.34
N GLY A 156 -8.40 10.36 11.30
CA GLY A 156 -8.57 8.92 11.44
C GLY A 156 -7.35 8.24 12.06
N SER A 157 -6.15 8.60 11.58
CA SER A 157 -4.90 8.06 12.13
C SER A 157 -4.66 8.48 13.57
N LEU A 158 -5.04 9.70 13.96
CA LEU A 158 -4.92 10.20 15.34
C LEU A 158 -5.83 9.42 16.29
N VAL A 159 -7.11 9.26 15.93
CA VAL A 159 -8.07 8.50 16.73
C VAL A 159 -7.61 7.04 16.90
N ALA A 160 -7.16 6.41 15.82
CA ALA A 160 -6.63 5.04 15.86
C ALA A 160 -5.36 4.92 16.72
N TYR A 161 -4.43 5.89 16.62
CA TYR A 161 -3.23 5.94 17.44
C TYR A 161 -3.57 6.04 18.93
N CYS A 162 -4.47 6.96 19.29
CA CYS A 162 -4.91 7.16 20.66
C CYS A 162 -5.66 5.94 21.21
N GLN A 163 -6.46 5.26 20.39
CA GLN A 163 -7.13 4.02 20.78
C GLN A 163 -6.11 2.92 21.13
N ARG A 164 -5.13 2.66 20.26
CA ARG A 164 -4.12 1.60 20.46
C ARG A 164 -3.30 1.80 21.73
N ARG A 165 -3.06 3.06 22.12
CA ARG A 165 -2.25 3.43 23.30
C ARG A 165 -3.06 3.80 24.54
N GLN A 166 -4.37 3.59 24.52
CA GLN A 166 -5.28 3.94 25.63
C GLN A 166 -5.25 5.44 26.00
N LEU A 167 -5.02 6.31 25.01
CA LEU A 167 -4.96 7.77 25.15
C LEU A 167 -6.26 8.49 24.72
N LEU A 168 -7.33 7.75 24.39
CA LEU A 168 -8.58 8.34 23.90
C LEU A 168 -9.18 9.35 24.88
N THR A 169 -9.20 9.03 26.18
CA THR A 169 -9.72 9.93 27.22
C THR A 169 -8.97 11.27 27.22
N VAL A 170 -7.65 11.24 27.02
CA VAL A 170 -6.80 12.44 26.97
C VAL A 170 -7.10 13.27 25.72
N LEU A 171 -7.20 12.62 24.55
CA LEU A 171 -7.57 13.26 23.29
C LEU A 171 -8.94 13.95 23.39
N ILE A 172 -9.96 13.22 23.84
CA ILE A 172 -11.34 13.70 23.93
C ILE A 172 -11.44 14.87 24.92
N SER A 173 -10.76 14.76 26.07
CA SER A 173 -10.73 15.84 27.07
C SER A 173 -10.10 17.11 26.49
N ARG A 174 -9.01 16.97 25.74
CA ARG A 174 -8.36 18.12 25.09
C ARG A 174 -9.22 18.72 23.99
N CYS A 175 -9.91 17.91 23.18
CA CYS A 175 -10.88 18.40 22.20
C CYS A 175 -12.03 19.16 22.87
N ALA A 176 -12.55 18.65 23.99
CA ALA A 176 -13.62 19.29 24.75
C ALA A 176 -13.19 20.64 25.36
N GLU A 177 -11.94 20.78 25.82
CA GLU A 177 -11.38 22.06 26.27
C GLU A 177 -11.29 23.08 25.12
N LEU A 178 -10.80 22.65 23.96
CA LEU A 178 -10.60 23.54 22.81
C LEU A 178 -11.91 23.93 22.12
N ARG A 179 -12.95 23.09 22.21
CA ARG A 179 -14.25 23.27 21.55
C ARG A 179 -15.38 22.75 22.46
N VAL A 180 -15.69 23.55 23.47
CA VAL A 180 -16.68 23.23 24.54
C VAL A 180 -18.11 22.98 24.03
N HIS A 181 -18.46 23.48 22.84
CA HIS A 181 -19.82 23.42 22.30
C HIS A 181 -20.15 22.12 21.55
N ILE A 182 -19.18 21.22 21.38
CA ILE A 182 -19.36 19.94 20.69
C ILE A 182 -19.40 18.84 21.75
N ASP A 183 -20.33 17.90 21.62
CA ASP A 183 -20.32 16.70 22.45
C ASP A 183 -19.30 15.70 21.92
N TRP A 184 -18.10 15.74 22.50
CA TRP A 184 -16.98 14.87 22.12
C TRP A 184 -17.10 13.44 22.68
N TRP A 185 -18.06 13.18 23.57
CA TRP A 185 -18.27 11.88 24.21
C TRP A 185 -19.39 11.05 23.57
N ASP A 186 -20.09 11.59 22.57
CA ASP A 186 -21.21 10.92 21.93
C ASP A 186 -20.79 9.56 21.33
N GLY A 187 -21.51 8.50 21.74
CA GLY A 187 -21.19 7.10 21.39
C GLY A 187 -19.92 6.53 22.05
N LEU A 188 -19.28 7.24 22.98
CA LEU A 188 -18.00 6.86 23.62
C LEU A 188 -18.09 6.67 25.14
N ASP A 189 -19.29 6.55 25.70
CA ASP A 189 -19.52 6.41 27.15
C ASP A 189 -18.75 5.23 27.79
N ALA A 190 -18.50 4.16 27.02
CA ALA A 190 -17.69 3.03 27.45
C ALA A 190 -16.25 3.42 27.83
N TYR A 191 -15.68 4.46 27.21
CA TYR A 191 -14.35 5.00 27.52
C TYR A 191 -14.37 6.03 28.64
N ARG A 192 -15.55 6.55 29.00
CA ARG A 192 -15.73 7.58 30.03
C ARG A 192 -15.74 7.00 31.44
N VAL A 193 -16.24 5.77 31.60
CA VAL A 193 -16.46 5.13 32.93
C VAL A 193 -15.74 3.77 33.06
N GLY A 194 -14.95 3.33 32.08
CA GLY A 194 -14.23 2.05 32.16
C GLY A 194 -15.14 0.82 32.25
N THR A 195 -16.41 0.97 31.86
CA THR A 195 -17.44 -0.08 31.94
C THR A 195 -18.16 -0.14 30.60
N ALA A 196 -18.03 -1.29 29.92
CA ALA A 196 -18.74 -1.57 28.69
C ALA A 196 -20.21 -1.92 29.03
N VAL A 197 -21.15 -1.06 28.61
CA VAL A 197 -22.58 -1.41 28.61
C VAL A 197 -23.03 -1.60 27.16
N SER A 198 -23.75 -2.70 26.98
CA SER A 198 -24.25 -3.28 25.74
C SER A 198 -25.57 -2.64 25.30
N GLU A 199 -25.58 -1.98 24.14
CA GLU A 199 -26.76 -1.89 23.28
C GLU A 199 -26.33 -2.00 21.82
N GLN A 200 -26.96 -2.92 21.08
CA GLN A 200 -26.73 -3.14 19.65
C GLN A 200 -27.59 -2.17 18.82
N PRO A 201 -27.03 -1.42 17.85
CA PRO A 201 -27.82 -0.82 16.80
C PRO A 201 -28.06 -1.80 15.65
N THR A 202 -29.26 -1.73 15.11
CA THR A 202 -29.80 -2.47 13.97
C THR A 202 -29.20 -2.05 12.62
N ASN A 203 -28.82 -3.03 11.79
CA ASN A 203 -28.79 -3.03 10.31
C ASN A 203 -28.51 -1.70 9.58
N ALA A 204 -27.37 -1.06 9.86
CA ALA A 204 -26.71 -0.20 8.89
C ALA A 204 -25.54 -0.98 8.28
N ALA A 205 -25.42 -1.00 6.95
CA ALA A 205 -24.37 -1.73 6.24
C ALA A 205 -23.00 -1.35 6.81
N ILE A 206 -22.30 -2.31 7.42
CA ILE A 206 -20.99 -2.09 8.05
C ILE A 206 -19.96 -1.91 6.93
N THR A 207 -19.72 -0.64 6.58
CA THR A 207 -18.80 -0.25 5.50
C THR A 207 -17.32 -0.26 5.93
N GLU A 208 -17.04 -0.29 7.24
CA GLU A 208 -15.68 -0.26 7.78
C GLU A 208 -15.43 -1.38 8.82
N ASP A 209 -14.23 -1.95 8.76
CA ASP A 209 -13.63 -2.80 9.79
C ASP A 209 -13.17 -1.92 10.98
N ASN A 210 -13.34 -2.42 12.21
CA ASN A 210 -13.03 -1.75 13.45
C ASN A 210 -11.52 -1.68 13.77
N MET A 211 -10.66 -2.22 12.89
CA MET A 211 -9.20 -2.25 13.00
C MET A 211 -8.71 -2.88 14.32
N GLY A 212 -9.55 -3.68 14.96
CA GLY A 212 -9.23 -4.38 16.19
C GLY A 212 -8.25 -5.53 15.99
N ILE A 213 -7.69 -6.00 17.10
CA ILE A 213 -6.91 -7.24 17.15
C ILE A 213 -7.91 -8.39 17.28
N LEU A 214 -7.68 -9.50 16.55
CA LEU A 214 -8.51 -10.69 16.64
C LEU A 214 -8.38 -11.33 18.02
N ARG A 215 -9.51 -11.60 18.69
CA ARG A 215 -9.55 -12.46 19.87
C ARG A 215 -9.72 -13.91 19.45
N THR A 216 -8.82 -14.74 19.93
CA THR A 216 -8.87 -16.19 19.76
C THR A 216 -8.51 -16.83 21.09
N ASP A 217 -9.41 -17.68 21.59
CA ASP A 217 -9.24 -18.32 22.91
C ASP A 217 -8.33 -19.55 22.83
N SER A 218 -8.04 -20.03 21.62
CA SER A 218 -7.17 -21.17 21.34
C SER A 218 -6.58 -21.10 19.93
N ALA A 219 -5.51 -21.88 19.68
CA ALA A 219 -4.93 -22.00 18.34
C ALA A 219 -5.92 -22.59 17.32
N ALA A 220 -6.83 -23.48 17.76
CA ALA A 220 -7.87 -24.03 16.88
C ALA A 220 -8.92 -22.96 16.51
N ASP A 221 -9.27 -22.09 17.45
CA ASP A 221 -10.13 -20.95 17.19
C ASP A 221 -9.46 -19.96 16.24
N GLN A 222 -8.16 -19.71 16.43
CA GLN A 222 -7.38 -18.88 15.53
C GLN A 222 -7.44 -19.41 14.10
N SER A 223 -7.10 -20.68 13.85
CA SER A 223 -7.17 -21.24 12.51
C SER A 223 -8.59 -21.21 11.90
N ARG A 224 -9.64 -21.34 12.73
CA ARG A 224 -11.03 -21.21 12.27
C ARG A 224 -11.35 -19.77 11.86
N VAL A 225 -10.97 -18.78 12.67
CA VAL A 225 -11.20 -17.36 12.40
C VAL A 225 -10.44 -16.92 11.16
N GLU A 226 -9.15 -17.29 11.05
CA GLU A 226 -8.33 -17.01 9.86
C GLU A 226 -8.98 -17.56 8.58
N ARG A 227 -9.50 -18.79 8.63
CA ARG A 227 -10.20 -19.39 7.49
C ARG A 227 -11.46 -18.60 7.10
N GLN A 228 -12.28 -18.23 8.07
CA GLN A 228 -13.50 -17.46 7.77
C GLN A 228 -13.20 -16.08 7.17
N ILE A 229 -12.16 -15.41 7.68
CA ILE A 229 -11.70 -14.13 7.14
C ILE A 229 -11.20 -14.32 5.70
N ASN A 230 -10.38 -15.35 5.45
CA ASN A 230 -9.90 -15.65 4.10
C ASN A 230 -11.05 -15.98 3.15
N ASP A 231 -11.99 -16.84 3.54
CA ASP A 231 -13.12 -17.22 2.71
C ASP A 231 -13.97 -15.99 2.33
N ALA A 232 -14.24 -15.10 3.29
CA ALA A 232 -14.96 -13.86 3.02
C ALA A 232 -14.18 -12.89 2.13
N PHE A 233 -12.87 -12.75 2.36
CA PHE A 233 -12.00 -11.92 1.53
C PHE A 233 -11.95 -12.41 0.08
N PHE A 234 -11.79 -13.72 -0.13
CA PHE A 234 -11.74 -14.29 -1.48
C PHE A 234 -13.10 -14.30 -2.17
N ALA A 235 -14.20 -14.45 -1.43
CA ALA A 235 -15.54 -14.26 -1.99
C ALA A 235 -15.73 -12.82 -2.49
N ALA A 236 -15.32 -11.82 -1.71
CA ALA A 236 -15.34 -10.42 -2.11
C ALA A 236 -14.45 -10.15 -3.34
N LEU A 237 -13.23 -10.70 -3.35
CA LEU A 237 -12.31 -10.55 -4.47
C LEU A 237 -12.85 -11.23 -5.74
N THR A 238 -13.48 -12.40 -5.63
CA THR A 238 -14.10 -13.11 -6.75
C THR A 238 -15.21 -12.27 -7.38
N ASN A 239 -16.09 -11.69 -6.56
CA ASN A 239 -17.16 -10.80 -7.04
C ASN A 239 -16.59 -9.53 -7.69
N LEU A 240 -15.55 -8.95 -7.09
CA LEU A 240 -14.90 -7.77 -7.66
C LEU A 240 -14.27 -8.07 -9.02
N VAL A 241 -13.59 -9.20 -9.14
CA VAL A 241 -12.98 -9.58 -10.41
C VAL A 241 -14.04 -9.86 -11.47
N ALA A 242 -15.14 -10.54 -11.13
CA ALA A 242 -16.25 -10.77 -12.06
C ALA A 242 -16.84 -9.47 -12.64
N ASP A 243 -16.87 -8.39 -11.85
CA ASP A 243 -17.46 -7.11 -12.26
C ASP A 243 -16.46 -6.12 -12.90
N ARG A 244 -15.17 -6.21 -12.54
CA ARG A 244 -14.15 -5.19 -12.84
C ARG A 244 -12.86 -5.75 -13.44
N ALA A 245 -12.87 -7.00 -13.92
CA ALA A 245 -11.69 -7.66 -14.47
C ALA A 245 -10.95 -6.83 -15.54
N PRO A 246 -9.61 -6.91 -15.57
CA PRO A 246 -8.74 -7.58 -14.60
C PRO A 246 -8.51 -6.75 -13.32
N VAL A 247 -8.32 -7.44 -12.18
CA VAL A 247 -7.85 -6.82 -10.92
C VAL A 247 -6.36 -7.08 -10.78
N VAL A 248 -5.59 -6.06 -10.38
CA VAL A 248 -4.11 -6.15 -10.34
C VAL A 248 -3.59 -6.03 -8.91
N LEU A 249 -2.77 -6.98 -8.47
CA LEU A 249 -2.04 -6.93 -7.21
C LEU A 249 -0.54 -6.86 -7.49
N LEU A 250 0.10 -5.77 -7.07
CA LEU A 250 1.54 -5.55 -7.20
C LEU A 250 2.21 -5.66 -5.82
N PHE A 251 3.15 -6.59 -5.71
CA PHE A 251 3.96 -6.82 -4.51
C PHE A 251 5.42 -6.47 -4.82
N ASP A 252 5.93 -5.37 -4.26
CA ASP A 252 7.32 -4.96 -4.39
C ASP A 252 8.14 -5.31 -3.15
N SER A 253 9.45 -5.37 -3.35
CA SER A 253 10.44 -5.66 -2.32
C SER A 253 10.21 -7.00 -1.63
N TYR A 254 9.86 -8.04 -2.40
CA TYR A 254 9.49 -9.35 -1.88
C TYR A 254 10.51 -9.93 -0.89
N GLU A 255 11.80 -9.63 -1.01
CA GLU A 255 12.80 -10.05 -0.01
C GLU A 255 12.56 -9.54 1.43
N ALA A 256 11.71 -8.53 1.62
CA ALA A 256 11.36 -7.95 2.91
C ALA A 256 10.04 -8.50 3.48
N ILE A 257 9.38 -9.42 2.77
CA ILE A 257 8.13 -10.04 3.22
C ILE A 257 8.33 -10.77 4.57
N LYS A 258 7.33 -10.69 5.43
CA LYS A 258 7.32 -11.42 6.71
C LYS A 258 6.85 -12.86 6.50
N PRO A 259 7.31 -13.85 7.32
CA PRO A 259 6.98 -15.26 7.12
C PRO A 259 5.48 -15.56 7.04
N ASP A 260 4.64 -14.89 7.83
CA ASP A 260 3.20 -15.13 7.82
C ASP A 260 2.51 -14.53 6.57
N ALA A 261 2.93 -13.34 6.13
CA ALA A 261 2.48 -12.75 4.87
C ALA A 261 2.93 -13.58 3.66
N ASP A 262 4.15 -14.13 3.68
CA ASP A 262 4.64 -15.03 2.64
C ASP A 262 3.86 -16.34 2.58
N ARG A 263 3.62 -16.96 3.75
CA ARG A 263 2.80 -18.15 3.86
C ARG A 263 1.41 -17.91 3.27
N TRP A 264 0.77 -16.80 3.62
CA TRP A 264 -0.54 -16.43 3.08
C TRP A 264 -0.50 -16.20 1.56
N LEU A 265 0.47 -15.44 1.05
CA LEU A 265 0.63 -15.20 -0.38
C LEU A 265 0.76 -16.51 -1.17
N ARG A 266 1.63 -17.42 -0.70
CA ARG A 266 1.89 -18.70 -1.38
C ARG A 266 0.75 -19.70 -1.21
N GLN A 267 0.27 -19.90 0.01
CA GLN A 267 -0.65 -20.99 0.35
C GLN A 267 -2.12 -20.63 0.17
N GLU A 268 -2.50 -19.35 0.30
CA GLU A 268 -3.89 -18.91 0.17
C GLU A 268 -4.14 -18.25 -1.19
N LEU A 269 -3.42 -17.18 -1.51
CA LEU A 269 -3.67 -16.36 -2.70
C LEU A 269 -3.26 -17.07 -4.00
N LEU A 270 -2.00 -17.51 -4.10
CA LEU A 270 -1.49 -18.16 -5.32
C LEU A 270 -2.11 -19.54 -5.55
N THR A 271 -2.41 -20.30 -4.49
CA THR A 271 -3.14 -21.57 -4.59
C THR A 271 -4.52 -21.39 -5.22
N ARG A 272 -5.29 -20.38 -4.80
CA ARG A 272 -6.62 -20.12 -5.38
C ARG A 272 -6.56 -19.65 -6.82
N LEU A 273 -5.54 -18.87 -7.17
CA LEU A 273 -5.28 -18.48 -8.56
C LEU A 273 -4.95 -19.69 -9.43
N ARG A 274 -4.10 -20.61 -8.95
CA ARG A 274 -3.81 -21.89 -9.61
C ARG A 274 -5.08 -22.69 -9.86
N ASP A 275 -5.94 -22.78 -8.84
CA ASP A 275 -7.16 -23.56 -8.88
C ASP A 275 -8.30 -22.86 -9.64
N SER A 276 -7.99 -21.76 -10.36
CA SER A 276 -8.91 -20.99 -11.21
C SER A 276 -10.10 -20.38 -10.46
N GLN A 277 -9.97 -20.15 -9.15
CA GLN A 277 -10.99 -19.49 -8.32
C GLN A 277 -10.97 -17.96 -8.46
N LEU A 278 -9.88 -17.41 -8.99
CA LEU A 278 -9.65 -15.97 -9.19
C LEU A 278 -9.26 -15.71 -10.64
N ALA A 279 -10.10 -16.16 -11.58
CA ALA A 279 -9.92 -15.90 -13.01
C ALA A 279 -9.81 -14.39 -13.24
N ASP A 280 -8.90 -13.93 -14.10
CA ASP A 280 -8.63 -12.51 -14.40
C ASP A 280 -8.01 -11.67 -13.25
N LEU A 281 -7.56 -12.31 -12.17
CA LEU A 281 -6.65 -11.68 -11.22
C LEU A 281 -5.21 -11.72 -11.76
N VAL A 282 -4.57 -10.56 -11.86
CA VAL A 282 -3.16 -10.43 -12.27
C VAL A 282 -2.29 -10.09 -11.07
N ILE A 283 -1.25 -10.89 -10.83
CA ILE A 283 -0.32 -10.73 -9.71
C ILE A 283 1.08 -10.44 -10.24
N ILE A 284 1.67 -9.33 -9.80
CA ILE A 284 3.05 -8.96 -10.10
C ILE A 284 3.86 -9.02 -8.81
N VAL A 285 4.95 -9.79 -8.80
CA VAL A 285 5.87 -9.83 -7.65
C VAL A 285 7.25 -9.39 -8.10
N THR A 286 7.77 -8.34 -7.47
CA THR A 286 9.07 -7.76 -7.76
C THR A 286 9.99 -7.86 -6.55
N GLY A 287 11.26 -8.23 -6.77
CA GLY A 287 12.20 -8.37 -5.67
C GLY A 287 13.63 -8.75 -6.10
N ARG A 288 14.55 -8.75 -5.13
CA ARG A 288 15.90 -9.35 -5.30
C ARG A 288 15.82 -10.87 -5.33
N GLN A 289 14.85 -11.40 -4.59
CA GLN A 289 14.34 -12.76 -4.70
C GLN A 289 12.86 -12.71 -5.03
N THR A 290 12.33 -13.80 -5.54
CA THR A 290 10.90 -13.99 -5.84
C THR A 290 10.44 -15.27 -5.14
N PRO A 291 9.13 -15.47 -4.90
CA PRO A 291 8.64 -16.66 -4.23
C PRO A 291 9.06 -17.93 -4.98
N ASP A 292 9.41 -18.97 -4.22
CA ASP A 292 9.57 -20.31 -4.80
C ASP A 292 8.18 -20.92 -5.03
N LEU A 293 7.84 -21.07 -6.31
CA LEU A 293 6.57 -21.60 -6.79
C LEU A 293 6.70 -22.99 -7.40
N SER A 294 7.86 -23.64 -7.25
CA SER A 294 8.12 -24.98 -7.82
C SER A 294 7.08 -26.01 -7.35
N GLU A 295 6.67 -25.94 -6.09
CA GLU A 295 5.66 -26.83 -5.48
C GLU A 295 4.23 -26.56 -5.95
N LEU A 296 3.93 -25.36 -6.47
CA LEU A 296 2.58 -24.96 -6.84
C LEU A 296 2.18 -25.37 -8.26
N ASN A 297 3.10 -25.87 -9.08
CA ASN A 297 2.85 -26.30 -10.47
C ASN A 297 2.05 -25.28 -11.32
N MET A 298 2.40 -23.99 -11.22
CA MET A 298 1.71 -22.88 -11.90
C MET A 298 2.41 -22.46 -13.22
N SER A 299 3.17 -23.34 -13.85
CA SER A 299 4.01 -23.00 -15.02
C SER A 299 3.23 -22.35 -16.17
N ASN A 300 1.98 -22.76 -16.37
CA ASN A 300 1.11 -22.20 -17.41
C ASN A 300 0.56 -20.79 -17.10
N LEU A 301 0.56 -20.40 -15.82
CA LEU A 301 0.10 -19.10 -15.36
C LEU A 301 1.25 -18.12 -15.14
N LEU A 302 2.49 -18.60 -15.18
CA LEU A 302 3.67 -17.89 -14.70
C LEU A 302 4.52 -17.34 -15.84
N VAL A 303 4.89 -16.08 -15.73
CA VAL A 303 5.97 -15.46 -16.51
C VAL A 303 7.07 -15.03 -15.56
N GLN A 304 8.28 -15.53 -15.77
CA GLN A 304 9.46 -15.09 -15.03
C GLN A 304 10.33 -14.22 -15.93
N THR A 305 10.76 -13.07 -15.42
CA THR A 305 11.70 -12.19 -16.13
C THR A 305 12.72 -11.61 -15.15
N ARG A 306 13.86 -11.19 -15.71
CA ARG A 306 14.86 -10.41 -15.00
C ARG A 306 14.96 -9.01 -15.56
N LEU A 307 15.43 -8.07 -14.75
CA LEU A 307 15.86 -6.76 -15.26
C LEU A 307 17.34 -6.84 -15.56
N GLU A 308 17.70 -6.39 -16.75
CA GLU A 308 19.07 -6.36 -17.24
C GLU A 308 19.59 -4.92 -17.14
N PRO A 309 20.92 -4.73 -17.01
CA PRO A 309 21.50 -3.40 -17.08
C PRO A 309 21.22 -2.75 -18.42
N PHE A 310 21.21 -1.43 -18.44
CA PHE A 310 21.04 -0.67 -19.68
C PHE A 310 22.24 -0.88 -20.60
N ASP A 311 21.94 -1.03 -21.89
CA ASP A 311 22.94 -0.99 -22.94
C ASP A 311 23.33 0.46 -23.27
N GLU A 312 24.38 0.61 -24.08
CA GLU A 312 24.89 1.93 -24.46
C GLU A 312 23.82 2.85 -25.11
N PRO A 313 22.97 2.38 -26.04
CA PRO A 313 21.88 3.19 -26.58
C PRO A 313 20.92 3.70 -25.50
N THR A 314 20.55 2.85 -24.53
CA THR A 314 19.63 3.22 -23.46
C THR A 314 20.26 4.21 -22.47
N VAL A 315 21.55 4.03 -22.15
CA VAL A 315 22.31 4.98 -21.32
C VAL A 315 22.37 6.35 -21.98
N ARG A 316 22.61 6.38 -23.29
CA ARG A 316 22.64 7.62 -24.06
C ARG A 316 21.30 8.34 -24.05
N GLU A 317 20.19 7.63 -24.34
CA GLU A 317 18.82 8.20 -24.25
C GLU A 317 18.57 8.79 -22.86
N TYR A 318 18.96 8.07 -21.80
CA TYR A 318 18.77 8.52 -20.42
C TYR A 318 19.45 9.87 -20.13
N PHE A 319 20.72 10.04 -20.50
CA PHE A 319 21.44 11.28 -20.23
C PHE A 319 21.05 12.42 -21.17
N GLU A 320 20.99 12.16 -22.48
CA GLU A 320 20.77 13.19 -23.49
C GLU A 320 19.31 13.65 -23.54
N GLU A 321 18.35 12.73 -23.57
CA GLU A 321 16.95 13.06 -23.82
C GLU A 321 16.13 13.30 -22.55
N ARG A 322 16.37 12.49 -21.50
CA ARG A 322 15.57 12.53 -20.28
C ARG A 322 16.14 13.47 -19.24
N ARG A 323 17.40 13.25 -18.86
CA ARG A 323 18.09 14.06 -17.85
C ARG A 323 18.56 15.39 -18.43
N LYS A 324 18.81 15.46 -19.75
CA LYS A 324 19.36 16.63 -20.45
C LYS A 324 20.69 17.11 -19.85
N VAL A 325 21.57 16.15 -19.51
CA VAL A 325 22.86 16.41 -18.87
C VAL A 325 23.99 15.90 -19.76
N ALA A 326 25.01 16.72 -19.97
CA ALA A 326 26.24 16.32 -20.64
C ALA A 326 27.32 16.01 -19.59
N LEU A 327 27.78 14.76 -19.53
CA LEU A 327 28.79 14.33 -18.55
C LEU A 327 30.24 14.61 -18.98
N GLY A 328 30.48 15.06 -20.21
CA GLY A 328 31.84 15.26 -20.75
C GLY A 328 32.67 13.97 -20.88
N LEU A 329 32.09 12.81 -20.56
CA LEU A 329 32.69 11.48 -20.66
C LEU A 329 32.12 10.75 -21.87
N ASP A 330 32.89 9.83 -22.45
CA ASP A 330 32.38 8.92 -23.47
C ASP A 330 31.43 7.87 -22.85
N TRP A 331 30.47 7.41 -23.66
CA TRP A 331 29.42 6.50 -23.21
C TRP A 331 29.95 5.15 -22.72
N ARG A 332 31.06 4.69 -23.29
CA ARG A 332 31.70 3.43 -22.89
C ARG A 332 32.29 3.55 -21.49
N THR A 333 32.93 4.67 -21.15
CA THR A 333 33.42 4.95 -19.79
C THR A 333 32.27 5.01 -18.78
N ILE A 334 31.15 5.66 -19.13
CA ILE A 334 29.95 5.70 -18.28
C ILE A 334 29.40 4.29 -18.06
N LEU A 335 29.31 3.48 -19.11
CA LEU A 335 28.80 2.11 -19.04
C LEU A 335 29.70 1.20 -18.19
N VAL A 336 31.03 1.28 -18.37
CA VAL A 336 31.99 0.49 -17.58
C VAL A 336 31.93 0.88 -16.10
N THR A 337 31.81 2.18 -15.81
CA THR A 337 31.82 2.69 -14.42
C THR A 337 30.51 2.37 -13.69
N SER A 338 29.37 2.52 -14.37
CA SER A 338 28.04 2.27 -13.79
C SER A 338 27.61 0.80 -13.87
N GLY A 339 28.25 0.01 -14.73
CA GLY A 339 27.79 -1.32 -15.12
C GLY A 339 26.44 -1.31 -15.83
N GLY A 340 25.96 -0.14 -16.32
CA GLY A 340 24.61 0.04 -16.87
C GLY A 340 23.50 -0.01 -15.82
N VAL A 341 23.83 0.07 -14.52
CA VAL A 341 22.83 -0.01 -13.44
C VAL A 341 22.04 1.30 -13.34
N PRO A 342 20.70 1.29 -13.48
CA PRO A 342 19.86 2.50 -13.46
C PRO A 342 20.09 3.43 -12.27
N GLY A 343 20.18 2.92 -11.04
CA GLY A 343 20.41 3.78 -9.88
C GLY A 343 21.83 4.36 -9.82
N ALA A 344 22.83 3.67 -10.34
CA ALA A 344 24.19 4.24 -10.48
C ALA A 344 24.18 5.39 -11.51
N LEU A 345 23.51 5.19 -12.64
CA LEU A 345 23.32 6.22 -13.67
C LEU A 345 22.54 7.43 -13.12
N ALA A 346 21.53 7.21 -12.27
CA ALA A 346 20.79 8.27 -11.60
C ALA A 346 21.67 9.11 -10.68
N MET A 347 22.49 8.47 -9.83
CA MET A 347 23.44 9.19 -8.98
C MET A 347 24.45 10.00 -9.80
N MET A 348 24.98 9.44 -10.90
CA MET A 348 25.89 10.17 -11.79
C MET A 348 25.21 11.41 -12.40
N ALA A 349 23.96 11.27 -12.83
CA ALA A 349 23.19 12.39 -13.38
C ALA A 349 22.88 13.45 -12.32
N ASP A 350 22.50 13.05 -11.10
CA ASP A 350 22.23 13.98 -9.99
C ASP A 350 23.49 14.78 -9.64
N HIS A 351 24.65 14.12 -9.55
CA HIS A 351 25.93 14.79 -9.29
C HIS A 351 26.31 15.80 -10.38
N ALA A 352 26.13 15.44 -11.64
CA ALA A 352 26.46 16.33 -12.75
C ALA A 352 25.55 17.56 -12.81
N MET A 353 24.26 17.40 -12.48
CA MET A 353 23.34 18.52 -12.36
C MET A 353 23.71 19.46 -11.21
N ALA A 354 24.12 18.90 -10.07
CA ALA A 354 24.56 19.67 -8.92
C ALA A 354 25.85 20.47 -9.19
N THR A 355 26.79 19.92 -9.97
CA THR A 355 27.99 20.66 -10.38
C THR A 355 27.66 21.79 -11.35
N THR A 356 26.77 21.57 -12.32
CA THR A 356 26.34 22.65 -13.23
C THR A 356 25.60 23.78 -12.51
N SER A 357 24.81 23.47 -11.47
CA SER A 357 24.13 24.51 -10.69
C SER A 357 25.06 25.26 -9.73
N ALA A 358 26.12 24.61 -9.24
CA ALA A 358 27.11 25.25 -8.38
C ALA A 358 28.06 26.19 -9.16
N ASP A 359 28.31 25.90 -10.45
CA ASP A 359 29.02 26.82 -11.34
C ASP A 359 28.16 28.06 -11.70
N ASP A 360 26.85 28.03 -11.46
CA ASP A 360 25.92 29.17 -11.62
C ASP A 360 25.69 29.95 -10.30
N ASP A 361 26.33 29.56 -9.18
CA ASP A 361 26.09 30.15 -7.86
C ASP A 361 26.94 31.41 -7.60
N PHE A 362 26.26 32.57 -7.65
CA PHE A 362 26.46 33.84 -6.92
C PHE A 362 27.79 34.62 -7.06
N PHE A 363 28.93 34.01 -7.42
CA PHE A 363 30.23 34.70 -7.49
C PHE A 363 30.74 34.99 -8.90
N ASN A 364 30.02 34.61 -9.95
CA ASN A 364 30.45 34.88 -11.34
C ASN A 364 30.28 36.35 -11.78
N ASP A 365 29.63 37.19 -10.96
CA ASP A 365 29.46 38.64 -11.19
C ASP A 365 30.29 39.52 -10.22
N LEU A 366 31.31 38.96 -9.54
CA LEU A 366 32.35 39.70 -8.82
C LEU A 366 33.71 39.52 -9.52
#